data_AF-A0A1I6VAU3-F1
#
_entry.id   AF-A0A1I6VAU3-F1
#
_cell.length_a   1.000
_cell.length_b   1.000
_cell.length_c   1.000
_cell.angle_alpha   90.00
_cell.angle_beta   90.00
_cell.angle_gamma   90.00
#
_symmetry.space_group_name_H-M   'P 1'
#
loop_
_entity.id
_entity.type
_entity.pdbx_description
1 polymer ?
#
loop_
_entity_poly.entity_id
_entity_poly.type
_entity_poly.pdbx_seq_one_letter_code
_entity_poly.pdbx_strand_id
1 'polypeptide(L)'
;MALFVRNIQTETIDRYVVQFSFQPEENSFVQYIDSREVDRGTYQLKKDNVYYLAGDMQNIELTLNKENSFDIVIEKLNNDKPIHLVNTSLIPGYSSTAFDDVEEYKELIKES
;
A
#
# COMPACT_ATOMS: atom_id res chain seq x y z
N MET A 1 10.19 -6.43 16.27
CA MET A 1 10.46 -5.06 15.80
C MET A 1 9.14 -4.57 15.21
N ALA A 2 8.50 -3.58 15.82
CA ALA A 2 7.20 -3.09 15.37
C ALA A 2 7.38 -2.26 14.10
N LEU A 3 6.49 -2.41 13.13
CA LEU A 3 6.41 -1.52 11.98
C LEU A 3 6.09 -0.10 12.52
N PHE A 4 7.10 0.78 12.60
CA PHE A 4 6.91 2.18 13.02
C PHE A 4 6.21 3.03 11.96
N VAL A 5 5.99 2.44 10.79
CA VAL A 5 5.45 3.14 9.65
C VAL A 5 3.95 2.91 9.58
N ARG A 6 3.20 4.01 9.60
CA ARG A 6 1.73 3.97 9.64
C ARG A 6 1.10 4.48 8.36
N ASN A 7 1.76 5.40 7.65
CA ASN A 7 1.32 5.86 6.34
C ASN A 7 2.50 6.04 5.40
N ILE A 8 2.38 5.48 4.21
CA ILE A 8 3.44 5.44 3.22
C ILE A 8 2.81 5.68 1.87
N GLN A 9 3.38 6.59 1.08
CA GLN A 9 2.85 6.91 -0.23
C GLN A 9 3.96 7.09 -1.26
N THR A 10 3.58 6.97 -2.52
CA THR A 10 4.44 7.30 -3.65
C THR A 10 4.51 8.81 -3.86
N GLU A 11 5.54 9.29 -4.56
CA GLU A 11 5.35 10.47 -5.40
C GLU A 11 4.30 10.17 -6.50
N THR A 12 3.80 11.18 -7.21
CA THR A 12 2.85 10.91 -8.30
C THR A 12 3.50 10.02 -9.37
N ILE A 13 2.89 8.86 -9.64
CA ILE A 13 3.32 7.91 -10.67
C ILE A 13 2.30 7.94 -11.80
N ASP A 14 2.77 8.34 -12.99
CA ASP A 14 1.91 8.75 -14.09
C ASP A 14 0.96 9.88 -13.66
N ARG A 15 -0.25 9.53 -13.19
CA ARG A 15 -1.24 10.46 -12.64
C ARG A 15 -1.76 10.08 -11.25
N TYR A 16 -1.29 8.98 -10.69
CA TYR A 16 -1.83 8.38 -9.48
C TYR A 16 -0.89 8.58 -8.29
N VAL A 17 -1.47 8.65 -7.09
CA VAL A 17 -0.76 8.51 -5.83
C VAL A 17 -1.22 7.21 -5.16
N VAL A 18 -0.29 6.28 -4.94
CA VAL A 18 -0.56 5.04 -4.20
C VAL A 18 -0.18 5.29 -2.74
N GLN A 19 -1.07 4.95 -1.82
CA GLN A 19 -0.86 5.08 -0.39
C GLN A 19 -1.21 3.77 0.33
N PHE A 20 -0.43 3.42 1.33
CA PHE A 20 -0.75 2.37 2.29
C PHE A 20 -0.87 2.97 3.69
N SER A 21 -1.95 2.59 4.38
CA SER A 21 -2.17 2.88 5.79
C SER A 21 -2.06 1.57 6.57
N PHE A 22 -1.12 1.49 7.51
CA PHE A 22 -0.88 0.31 8.33
C PHE A 22 -1.40 0.52 9.75
N GLN A 23 -2.05 -0.51 10.29
CA GLN A 23 -2.56 -0.55 11.66
C GLN A 23 -1.83 -1.65 12.45
N PRO A 24 -0.71 -1.32 13.12
CA PRO A 24 0.07 -2.26 13.95
C PRO A 24 -0.72 -3.00 15.01
N GLU A 25 -1.75 -2.35 15.56
CA GLU A 25 -2.57 -2.88 16.63
C GLU A 25 -3.52 -3.98 16.14
N GLU A 26 -3.85 -3.99 14.85
CA GLU A 26 -4.77 -4.93 14.20
C GLU A 26 -4.04 -5.89 13.24
N ASN A 27 -2.73 -5.69 13.00
CA ASN A 27 -1.96 -6.33 11.93
C ASN A 27 -2.65 -6.22 10.56
N SER A 28 -3.31 -5.09 10.31
CA SER A 28 -4.05 -4.82 9.07
C SER A 28 -3.46 -3.67 8.26
N PHE A 29 -3.79 -3.66 6.97
CA PHE A 29 -3.47 -2.54 6.09
C PHE A 29 -4.69 -2.16 5.26
N VAL A 30 -4.65 -0.93 4.75
CA VAL A 30 -5.55 -0.44 3.72
C VAL A 30 -4.72 0.24 2.64
N GLN A 31 -4.98 -0.11 1.38
CA GLN A 31 -4.38 0.50 0.21
C GLN A 31 -5.35 1.50 -0.41
N TYR A 32 -4.81 2.67 -0.75
CA TYR A 32 -5.50 3.72 -1.46
C TYR A 32 -4.81 4.05 -2.77
N ILE A 33 -5.60 4.44 -3.78
CA ILE A 33 -5.11 5.14 -4.97
C ILE A 33 -5.94 6.42 -5.10
N ASP A 34 -5.29 7.58 -5.13
CA ASP A 34 -5.95 8.90 -5.12
C ASP A 34 -7.07 9.01 -4.06
N SER A 35 -6.80 8.49 -2.85
CA SER A 35 -7.74 8.43 -1.72
C SER A 35 -8.94 7.48 -1.85
N ARG A 36 -9.06 6.69 -2.93
CA ARG A 36 -10.03 5.57 -3.01
C ARG A 36 -9.45 4.33 -2.37
N GLU A 37 -10.19 3.70 -1.46
CA GLU A 37 -9.82 2.40 -0.90
C GLU A 37 -9.95 1.33 -1.99
N VAL A 38 -8.81 0.78 -2.41
CA VAL A 38 -8.76 -0.23 -3.48
C VAL A 38 -8.49 -1.62 -2.94
N ASP A 39 -7.80 -1.75 -1.81
CA ASP A 39 -7.52 -3.02 -1.18
C ASP A 39 -7.44 -2.86 0.33
N ARG A 40 -7.65 -3.97 1.04
CA ARG A 40 -7.45 -4.08 2.48
C ARG A 40 -7.13 -5.50 2.84
N GLY A 41 -6.50 -5.69 4.00
CA GLY A 41 -6.26 -7.04 4.48
C GLY A 41 -5.33 -7.06 5.67
N THR A 42 -4.59 -8.16 5.80
CA THR A 42 -3.66 -8.38 6.91
C THR A 42 -2.23 -8.39 6.42
N TYR A 43 -1.29 -8.11 7.33
CA TYR A 43 0.13 -8.23 7.02
C TYR A 43 0.87 -9.00 8.09
N GLN A 44 1.94 -9.67 7.67
CA GLN A 44 2.81 -10.43 8.56
C GLN A 44 4.27 -10.24 8.16
N LEU A 45 5.15 -10.20 9.17
CA LEU A 45 6.58 -10.25 8.95
C LEU A 45 6.98 -11.68 8.58
N LYS A 46 7.60 -11.87 7.40
CA LYS A 46 8.13 -13.18 6.99
C LYS A 46 9.54 -13.40 7.54
N LYS A 47 10.48 -12.51 7.19
CA LYS A 47 11.89 -12.62 7.57
C LYS A 47 12.59 -11.27 7.49
N ASP A 48 13.43 -10.97 8.47
CA ASP A 48 14.22 -9.74 8.55
C ASP A 48 13.35 -8.47 8.42
N ASN A 49 13.31 -7.85 7.23
CA ASN A 49 12.52 -6.67 6.90
C ASN A 49 11.49 -6.93 5.78
N VAL A 50 11.25 -8.19 5.44
CA VAL A 50 10.29 -8.59 4.40
C VAL A 50 8.93 -8.85 5.03
N TYR A 51 7.93 -8.11 4.58
CA TYR A 51 6.54 -8.26 4.98
C TYR A 51 5.72 -8.82 3.83
N TYR A 52 4.73 -9.61 4.18
CA TYR A 52 3.74 -10.13 3.25
C TYR A 52 2.38 -9.56 3.62
N LEU A 53 1.73 -8.93 2.64
CA LEU A 53 0.41 -8.35 2.72
C LEU A 53 -0.54 -9.30 1.99
N ALA A 54 -1.49 -9.84 2.74
CA ALA A 54 -2.59 -10.62 2.22
C ALA A 54 -3.81 -9.71 2.11
N GLY A 55 -4.03 -9.14 0.92
CA GLY A 55 -5.16 -8.29 0.59
C GLY A 55 -6.36 -9.10 0.07
N ASP A 56 -7.52 -8.47 0.08
CA ASP A 56 -8.74 -9.00 -0.54
C ASP A 56 -8.64 -9.02 -2.08
N MET A 57 -7.85 -8.11 -2.66
CA MET A 57 -7.70 -7.95 -4.11
C MET A 57 -6.39 -8.49 -4.67
N GLN A 58 -5.29 -8.39 -3.92
CA GLN A 58 -3.97 -8.86 -4.35
C GLN A 58 -3.09 -9.22 -3.16
N ASN A 59 -2.03 -10.00 -3.41
CA ASN A 59 -1.00 -10.28 -2.41
C ASN A 59 0.29 -9.53 -2.76
N ILE A 60 0.87 -8.85 -1.78
CA ILE A 60 2.05 -8.01 -1.99
C ILE A 60 3.17 -8.48 -1.06
N GLU A 61 4.35 -8.72 -1.60
CA GLU A 61 5.56 -8.86 -0.81
C GLU A 61 6.34 -7.55 -0.86
N LEU A 62 6.67 -7.00 0.31
CA LEU A 62 7.37 -5.72 0.41
C LEU A 62 8.55 -5.81 1.36
N THR A 63 9.64 -5.15 0.95
CA THR A 63 10.89 -5.13 1.72
C THR A 63 11.10 -3.73 2.28
N LEU A 64 11.08 -3.63 3.61
CA LEU A 64 11.35 -2.37 4.31
C LEU A 64 12.85 -2.07 4.29
N ASN A 65 13.21 -0.94 3.70
CA ASN A 65 14.60 -0.50 3.69
C ASN A 65 14.94 0.35 4.94
N LYS A 66 16.22 0.70 5.11
CA LYS A 66 16.72 1.40 6.30
C LYS A 66 16.15 2.81 6.47
N GLU A 67 15.56 3.37 5.41
CA GLU A 67 14.97 4.71 5.40
C GLU A 67 13.45 4.67 5.66
N ASN A 68 12.92 3.49 6.02
CA ASN A 68 11.48 3.25 6.17
C ASN A 68 10.68 3.52 4.89
N SER A 69 11.31 3.39 3.73
CA SER A 69 10.66 3.30 2.43
C SER A 69 10.58 1.84 1.97
N PHE A 70 9.78 1.59 0.93
CA PHE A 70 9.69 0.28 0.31
C PHE A 70 9.39 0.40 -1.17
N ASP A 71 9.74 -0.64 -1.91
CA ASP A 71 9.40 -0.78 -3.31
C ASP A 71 8.31 -1.85 -3.47
N ILE A 72 7.29 -1.56 -4.27
CA ILE A 72 6.28 -2.56 -4.70
C ILE A 72 6.24 -2.63 -6.22
N VAL A 73 5.76 -3.74 -6.75
CA VAL A 73 5.40 -3.85 -8.16
C VAL A 73 3.88 -4.00 -8.21
N ILE A 74 3.22 -3.09 -8.94
CA ILE A 74 1.80 -3.20 -9.29
C ILE A 74 1.75 -3.21 -10.81
N GLU A 75 1.40 -4.36 -11.40
CA GLU A 75 1.58 -4.63 -12.84
C GLU A 75 1.00 -3.50 -13.72
N LYS A 76 -0.25 -3.11 -13.43
CA LYS A 76 -1.02 -2.17 -14.26
C LYS A 76 -0.74 -0.69 -13.98
N LEU A 77 -0.04 -0.33 -12.91
CA LEU A 77 0.18 1.08 -12.54
C LEU A 77 1.52 1.65 -13.02
N ASN A 78 2.54 0.80 -13.22
CA ASN A 78 3.88 1.27 -13.56
C ASN A 78 4.61 0.39 -14.59
N ASN A 79 3.88 -0.32 -15.45
CA ASN A 79 4.45 -1.23 -16.47
C ASN A 79 5.43 -2.24 -15.85
N ASP A 80 5.01 -2.90 -14.77
CA ASP A 80 5.81 -3.86 -14.00
C ASP A 80 7.10 -3.30 -13.38
N LYS A 81 7.30 -1.98 -13.40
CA LYS A 81 8.45 -1.36 -12.75
C LYS A 81 8.19 -1.14 -11.26
N PRO A 82 9.21 -1.32 -10.41
CA PRO A 82 9.10 -0.98 -9.00
C PRO A 82 8.66 0.47 -8.78
N ILE A 83 7.74 0.62 -7.85
CA ILE A 83 7.15 1.87 -7.36
C ILE A 83 7.75 2.12 -5.98
N HIS A 84 8.40 3.27 -5.80
CA HIS A 84 9.02 3.64 -4.53
C HIS A 84 8.04 4.39 -3.63
N LEU A 85 7.84 3.91 -2.40
CA LEU A 85 6.97 4.51 -1.39
C LEU A 85 7.79 5.05 -0.23
N VAL A 86 7.57 6.31 0.12
CA VAL A 86 8.24 6.99 1.23
C VAL A 86 7.27 7.21 2.39
N ASN A 87 7.78 7.06 3.61
CA ASN A 87 7.00 7.30 4.81
C ASN A 87 6.64 8.78 4.91
N THR A 88 5.34 9.07 4.96
CA THR A 88 4.82 10.45 5.04
C THR A 88 4.17 10.76 6.37
N SER A 89 3.85 9.76 7.21
CA SER A 89 3.32 10.00 8.54
C SER A 89 3.45 8.80 9.47
N LEU A 90 3.66 9.12 10.76
CA LEU A 90 3.70 8.16 11.87
C LEU A 90 2.31 7.91 12.50
N ILE A 91 1.26 8.53 11.99
CA ILE A 91 -0.14 8.36 12.43
C ILE A 91 -0.90 7.68 11.29
N PRO A 92 -1.68 6.60 11.51
CA PRO A 92 -2.45 5.97 10.45
C PRO A 92 -3.64 6.86 10.10
N GLY A 93 -3.96 6.93 8.81
CA GLY A 93 -5.00 7.79 8.28
C GLY A 93 -6.02 6.93 7.54
N TYR A 94 -7.29 7.24 7.72
CA TYR A 94 -8.36 6.68 6.92
C TYR A 94 -8.97 7.81 6.11
N SER A 95 -9.14 7.59 4.81
CA SER A 95 -10.01 8.43 4.00
C SER A 95 -11.46 8.05 4.31
N SER A 96 -12.27 9.00 4.78
CA SER A 96 -13.70 8.80 5.01
C SER A 96 -14.58 9.27 3.84
N THR A 97 -13.96 9.72 2.76
CA THR A 97 -14.65 10.20 1.56
C THR A 97 -15.18 9.02 0.76
N ALA A 98 -16.50 9.01 0.50
CA ALA A 98 -17.10 8.10 -0.45
C ALA A 98 -16.89 8.60 -1.88
N PHE A 99 -16.45 7.73 -2.77
CA PHE A 99 -16.27 8.01 -4.19
C PHE A 99 -17.11 7.03 -5.02
N ASP A 100 -17.73 7.50 -6.10
CA ASP A 100 -18.56 6.67 -6.96
C ASP A 100 -17.75 5.83 -7.97
N ASP A 101 -16.44 6.09 -8.08
CA ASP A 101 -15.52 5.50 -9.06
C ASP A 101 -14.56 4.45 -8.45
N VAL A 102 -14.79 4.01 -7.20
CA VAL A 102 -13.89 3.07 -6.49
C VAL A 102 -13.64 1.78 -7.28
N GLU A 103 -14.65 1.23 -7.95
CA GLU A 103 -14.51 0.00 -8.72
C GLU A 103 -13.57 0.16 -9.93
N GLU A 104 -13.53 1.34 -10.57
CA GLU A 104 -12.57 1.61 -11.65
C GLU A 104 -11.12 1.59 -11.13
N TYR A 105 -10.92 2.09 -9.91
CA TYR A 105 -9.60 2.10 -9.26
C TYR A 105 -9.17 0.71 -8.77
N LYS A 106 -10.11 -0.16 -8.36
CA LYS A 106 -9.81 -1.56 -8.01
C LYS A 106 -9.28 -2.38 -9.19
N GLU A 107 -9.75 -2.09 -10.40
CA GLU A 107 -9.27 -2.78 -11.61
C GLU A 107 -7.78 -2.50 -11.92
N LEU A 108 -7.22 -1.42 -11.37
CA LEU A 108 -5.80 -1.05 -11.49
C LEU A 108 -4.85 -1.97 -10.69
N ILE A 109 -5.37 -2.74 -9.74
CA ILE A 109 -4.54 -3.57 -8.85
C ILE A 109 -4.91 -5.06 -8.90
N LYS A 110 -5.95 -5.40 -9.64
CA LYS A 110 -6.43 -6.78 -9.75
C LYS A 110 -5.42 -7.63 -10.52
N GLU A 111 -4.94 -8.71 -9.91
CA GLU A 111 -4.06 -9.70 -10.55
C GLU A 111 -4.70 -10.23 -11.84
N SER A 112 -3.89 -10.32 -12.89
CA SER A 112 -4.29 -10.75 -14.24
C SER A 112 -4.56 -12.25 -14.34
#